data_AF-A0A0Q9KNR0-F1
#
_entry.id   AF-A0A0Q9KNR0-F1
#
_cell.length_a   1.000
_cell.length_b   1.000
_cell.length_c   1.000
_cell.angle_alpha   90.00
_cell.angle_beta   90.00
_cell.angle_gamma   90.00
#
_symmetry.space_group_name_H-M   'P 1'
#
loop_
_entity.id
_entity.type
_entity.pdbx_description
1 polymer ?
#
loop_
_entity_poly.entity_id
_entity_poly.type
_entity_poly.pdbx_seq_one_letter_code
_entity_poly.pdbx_strand_id
1 'polypeptide(L)'
;MPRGRDVVSPRPVVGEAMRFDAALDVVVTSAGVDYRGPWVQGPRGDRFLHLCWGHDEGEGFVLQRRAKLMLDVLDPAEMASAASDATLEGRLSLVDARGEPLCAAVRPPQIRWTLVRGS
;
A
#
# COMPACT_ATOMS: atom_id res chain seq x y z
N MET A 1 4.60 6.49 5.12
CA MET A 1 3.18 6.06 4.86
C MET A 1 2.29 6.63 5.95
N PRO A 2 0.98 6.83 5.72
CA PRO A 2 0.11 7.37 6.77
C PRO A 2 -0.40 6.31 7.75
N ARG A 3 -0.17 6.53 9.05
CA ARG A 3 -0.78 5.77 10.15
C ARG A 3 -1.97 6.56 10.66
N GLY A 4 -3.19 6.12 10.32
CA GLY A 4 -4.37 6.96 10.54
C GLY A 4 -4.31 8.25 9.71
N ARG A 5 -4.28 9.43 10.37
CA ARG A 5 -4.21 10.74 9.70
C ARG A 5 -2.79 11.26 9.47
N ASP A 6 -1.80 10.72 10.19
CA ASP A 6 -0.44 11.26 10.21
C ASP A 6 0.46 10.52 9.22
N VAL A 7 1.22 11.24 8.40
CA VAL A 7 2.28 10.65 7.57
C VAL A 7 3.51 10.41 8.43
N VAL A 8 3.85 9.14 8.61
CA VAL A 8 5.00 8.72 9.42
C VAL A 8 6.16 8.34 8.50
N SER A 9 7.35 8.80 8.87
CA SER A 9 8.64 8.52 8.22
C SER A 9 8.65 8.83 6.72
N PRO A 10 8.49 10.10 6.31
CA PRO A 10 8.67 10.48 4.91
C PRO A 10 10.09 10.10 4.46
N ARG A 11 10.18 9.58 3.23
CA ARG A 11 11.46 9.25 2.59
C ARG A 11 11.68 10.25 1.47
N PRO A 12 12.88 10.83 1.32
CA PRO A 12 13.15 11.70 0.19
C PRO A 12 13.07 10.88 -1.10
N VAL A 13 12.48 11.45 -2.15
CA VAL A 13 12.46 10.83 -3.47
C VAL A 13 13.85 11.00 -4.07
N VAL A 14 14.70 9.98 -3.91
CA VAL A 14 16.07 9.95 -4.40
C VAL A 14 16.30 8.63 -5.14
N GLY A 15 16.96 8.69 -6.29
CA GLY A 15 17.26 7.52 -7.11
C GLY A 15 16.08 7.01 -7.93
N GLU A 16 16.20 5.79 -8.44
CA GLU A 16 15.28 5.21 -9.41
C GLU A 16 14.17 4.34 -8.77
N ALA A 17 14.30 4.01 -7.48
CA ALA A 17 13.36 3.13 -6.78
C ALA A 17 13.26 3.49 -5.29
N MET A 18 12.09 3.19 -4.70
CA MET A 18 11.83 3.30 -3.27
C MET A 18 11.21 2.00 -2.75
N ARG A 19 11.71 1.50 -1.62
CA ARG A 19 11.12 0.38 -0.88
C ARG A 19 10.70 0.84 0.52
N PHE A 20 9.54 0.40 0.95
CA PHE A 20 9.03 0.58 2.30
C PHE A 20 8.23 -0.66 2.69
N ASP A 21 8.14 -0.90 3.99
CA ASP A 21 7.37 -1.99 4.56
C ASP A 21 6.16 -1.43 5.32
N ALA A 22 5.04 -2.15 5.25
CA ALA A 22 3.82 -1.82 5.96
C ALA A 22 3.23 -3.09 6.57
N ALA A 23 3.02 -3.08 7.89
CA ALA A 23 2.39 -4.19 8.59
C ALA A 23 0.90 -4.29 8.22
N LEU A 24 0.45 -5.49 7.86
CA LEU A 24 -0.94 -5.81 7.60
C LEU A 24 -1.28 -7.19 8.17
N ASP A 25 -2.50 -7.34 8.65
CA ASP A 25 -3.05 -8.60 9.11
C ASP A 25 -4.07 -9.11 8.09
N VAL A 26 -3.97 -10.40 7.73
CA VAL A 26 -5.00 -11.10 6.96
C VAL A 26 -6.00 -11.71 7.93
N VAL A 27 -7.27 -11.33 7.82
CA VAL A 27 -8.34 -11.81 8.69
C VAL A 27 -9.28 -12.69 7.86
N VAL A 28 -9.21 -14.00 8.10
CA VAL A 28 -10.12 -14.97 7.48
C VAL A 28 -11.44 -14.98 8.25
N THR A 29 -12.55 -14.84 7.52
CA THR A 29 -13.91 -14.85 8.08
C THR A 29 -14.81 -15.77 7.25
N SER A 30 -16.00 -16.09 7.77
CA SER A 30 -17.01 -16.86 7.02
C SER A 30 -17.47 -16.17 5.73
N ALA A 31 -17.34 -14.85 5.65
CA ALA A 31 -17.66 -14.04 4.47
C ALA A 31 -16.42 -13.67 3.62
N GLY A 32 -15.31 -14.42 3.75
CA GLY A 32 -14.08 -14.23 2.98
C GLY A 32 -12.95 -13.57 3.77
N VAL A 33 -11.97 -13.01 3.05
CA VAL A 33 -10.79 -12.35 3.62
C VAL A 33 -11.04 -10.84 3.83
N ASP A 34 -10.59 -10.31 4.96
CA ASP A 34 -10.47 -8.87 5.23
C ASP A 34 -9.03 -8.53 5.61
N TYR A 35 -8.65 -7.26 5.49
CA TYR A 35 -7.31 -6.77 5.82
C TYR A 35 -7.39 -5.75 6.94
N ARG A 36 -6.47 -5.86 7.89
CA ARG A 36 -6.35 -4.93 9.04
C ARG A 36 -4.91 -4.49 9.22
N GLY A 37 -4.71 -3.57 10.15
CA GLY A 37 -3.41 -3.06 10.51
C GLY A 37 -3.38 -1.53 10.55
N PRO A 38 -2.30 -0.94 11.08
CA PRO A 38 -2.21 0.50 11.31
C PRO A 38 -2.14 1.34 10.02
N TRP A 39 -1.81 0.71 8.88
CA TRP A 39 -1.67 1.37 7.58
C TRP A 39 -2.84 1.09 6.62
N VAL A 40 -3.73 0.16 6.98
CA VAL A 40 -4.87 -0.24 6.16
C VAL A 40 -6.03 0.72 6.36
N GLN A 41 -6.59 1.21 5.27
CA GLN A 41 -7.72 2.13 5.23
C GLN A 41 -8.86 1.60 4.35
N GLY A 42 -10.00 2.30 4.35
CA GLY A 42 -11.19 1.93 3.60
C GLY A 42 -12.12 0.97 4.34
N PRO A 43 -13.36 0.80 3.88
CA PRO A 43 -14.29 -0.16 4.46
C PRO A 43 -13.91 -1.60 4.10
N ARG A 44 -14.48 -2.58 4.82
CA ARG A 44 -14.34 -4.00 4.45
C ARG A 44 -14.80 -4.20 3.00
N GLY A 45 -14.00 -4.91 2.21
CA GLY A 45 -14.24 -5.14 0.77
C GLY A 45 -13.67 -4.07 -0.16
N ASP A 46 -13.23 -2.92 0.37
CA ASP A 46 -12.56 -1.84 -0.40
C ASP A 46 -11.35 -1.33 0.40
N ARG A 47 -10.56 -2.28 0.93
CA ARG A 47 -9.36 -1.99 1.72
C ARG A 47 -8.22 -1.52 0.83
N PHE A 48 -7.43 -0.57 1.33
CA PHE A 48 -6.27 -0.05 0.61
C PHE A 48 -5.16 0.45 1.53
N LEU A 49 -3.95 0.58 0.99
CA LEU A 49 -2.83 1.32 1.59
C LEU A 49 -2.70 2.67 0.89
N HIS A 50 -2.42 3.74 1.64
CA HIS A 50 -2.12 5.04 1.02
C HIS A 50 -0.62 5.17 0.72
N LEU A 51 -0.30 5.50 -0.53
CA LEU A 51 0.98 6.07 -0.92
C LEU A 51 0.81 7.59 -1.05
N CYS A 52 1.68 8.35 -0.38
CA CYS A 52 1.57 9.81 -0.26
C CYS A 52 2.85 10.48 -0.76
N TRP A 53 2.68 11.59 -1.49
CA TRP A 53 3.73 12.49 -1.94
C TRP A 53 3.49 13.87 -1.35
N GLY A 54 4.59 14.55 -1.06
CA GLY A 54 4.59 15.81 -0.38
C GLY A 54 6.00 16.20 -0.04
N HIS A 55 6.11 17.26 0.75
CA HIS A 55 7.37 17.84 1.16
C HIS A 55 7.31 18.17 2.65
N ASP A 56 8.46 18.30 3.28
CA ASP A 56 8.56 18.72 4.67
C ASP A 56 9.10 20.15 4.69
N GLU A 57 8.33 21.06 5.29
CA GLU A 57 8.70 22.48 5.43
C GLU A 57 9.32 22.79 6.80
N GLY A 58 9.57 21.78 7.64
CA GLY A 58 10.09 21.93 9.01
C GLY A 58 9.00 22.01 10.09
N GLU A 59 7.73 22.16 9.70
CA GLU A 59 6.56 22.11 10.59
C GLU A 59 5.73 20.81 10.45
N GLY A 60 6.20 19.89 9.59
CA GLY A 60 5.54 18.62 9.30
C GLY A 60 5.34 18.38 7.82
N PHE A 61 4.90 17.17 7.49
CA PHE A 61 4.71 16.74 6.11
C PHE A 61 3.48 17.39 5.48
N VAL A 62 3.70 18.20 4.44
CA VAL A 62 2.67 18.82 3.62
C VAL A 62 2.29 17.88 2.49
N LEU A 63 1.11 17.26 2.59
CA LEU A 63 0.57 16.36 1.58
C LEU A 63 0.23 17.12 0.29
N GLN A 64 0.79 16.68 -0.83
CA GLN A 64 0.46 17.22 -2.16
C GLN A 64 -0.40 16.25 -2.98
N ARG A 65 -0.05 14.96 -2.98
CA ARG A 65 -0.74 13.96 -3.82
C ARG A 65 -0.78 12.62 -3.08
N ARG A 66 -1.77 11.79 -3.42
CA ARG A 66 -1.91 10.45 -2.84
C ARG A 66 -2.56 9.47 -3.80
N ALA A 67 -2.22 8.21 -3.62
CA ALA A 67 -2.74 7.06 -4.32
C ALA A 67 -3.18 5.99 -3.32
N LYS A 68 -4.24 5.26 -3.66
CA LYS A 68 -4.75 4.11 -2.91
C LYS A 68 -4.26 2.84 -3.58
N LEU A 69 -3.36 2.11 -2.94
CA LEU A 69 -2.91 0.80 -3.38
C LEU A 69 -3.95 -0.21 -2.92
N MET A 70 -4.75 -0.68 -3.88
CA MET A 70 -5.96 -1.42 -3.58
C MET A 70 -5.63 -2.88 -3.21
N LEU A 71 -6.28 -3.39 -2.16
CA LEU A 71 -6.12 -4.76 -1.64
C LEU A 71 -7.32 -5.67 -1.99
N ASP A 72 -8.45 -5.08 -2.39
CA ASP A 72 -9.66 -5.80 -2.87
C ASP A 72 -9.40 -6.62 -4.15
N VAL A 73 -8.30 -6.33 -4.85
CA VAL A 73 -7.87 -7.04 -6.07
C VAL A 73 -7.10 -8.33 -5.82
N LEU A 74 -6.73 -8.62 -4.56
CA LEU A 74 -5.95 -9.80 -4.20
C LEU A 74 -6.84 -11.05 -4.18
N ASP A 75 -6.30 -12.20 -4.57
CA ASP A 75 -7.01 -13.47 -4.53
C ASP A 75 -7.28 -13.88 -3.06
N PRO A 76 -8.55 -14.01 -2.64
CA PRO A 76 -8.86 -14.36 -1.25
C PRO A 76 -8.36 -15.75 -0.84
N ALA A 77 -8.30 -16.72 -1.74
CA ALA A 77 -7.81 -18.07 -1.44
C ALA A 77 -6.29 -18.10 -1.27
N GLU A 78 -5.57 -17.34 -2.10
CA GLU A 78 -4.13 -17.15 -1.94
C GLU A 78 -3.82 -16.48 -0.59
N MET A 79 -4.54 -15.41 -0.24
CA MET A 79 -4.31 -14.70 1.02
C MET A 79 -4.70 -15.53 2.25
N ALA A 80 -5.79 -16.30 2.18
CA ALA A 80 -6.19 -17.17 3.28
C ALA A 80 -5.20 -18.33 3.54
N SER A 81 -4.42 -18.71 2.53
CA SER A 81 -3.42 -19.79 2.62
C SER A 81 -1.98 -19.28 2.79
N ALA A 82 -1.80 -17.97 2.90
CA ALA A 82 -0.49 -17.35 3.11
C ALA A 82 0.13 -17.83 4.42
N ALA A 83 1.41 -18.21 4.37
CA ALA A 83 2.17 -18.53 5.57
C ALA A 83 2.34 -17.26 6.44
N SER A 84 2.47 -17.44 7.76
CA SER A 84 2.58 -16.31 8.70
C SER A 84 3.83 -15.45 8.49
N ASP A 85 4.85 -15.99 7.84
CA ASP A 85 6.11 -15.34 7.47
C ASP A 85 6.13 -14.86 6.01
N ALA A 86 5.03 -15.03 5.27
CA ALA A 86 4.93 -14.55 3.90
C ALA A 86 4.91 -13.02 3.86
N THR A 87 5.48 -12.46 2.79
CA THR A 87 5.44 -11.02 2.50
C THR A 87 4.63 -10.79 1.22
N LEU A 88 3.70 -9.84 1.28
CA LEU A 88 2.98 -9.36 0.10
C LEU A 88 3.76 -8.20 -0.53
N GLU A 89 4.39 -8.45 -1.68
CA GLU A 89 5.19 -7.45 -2.39
C GLU A 89 4.34 -6.73 -3.46
N GLY A 90 4.25 -5.40 -3.36
CA GLY A 90 3.61 -4.55 -4.37
C GLY A 90 4.65 -3.81 -5.20
N ARG A 91 4.68 -4.04 -6.52
CA ARG A 91 5.55 -3.34 -7.47
C ARG A 91 4.74 -2.44 -8.40
N LEU A 92 5.13 -1.18 -8.48
CA LEU A 92 4.48 -0.15 -9.28
C LEU A 92 5.48 0.95 -9.68
N SER A 93 5.18 1.68 -10.74
CA SER A 93 5.83 2.97 -11.01
C SER A 93 5.37 4.01 -9.99
N LEU A 94 6.24 4.91 -9.53
CA LEU A 94 5.83 5.99 -8.62
C LEU A 94 5.15 7.17 -9.35
N VAL A 95 5.26 7.20 -10.68
CA VAL A 95 4.72 8.23 -11.56
C VAL A 95 3.79 7.62 -12.62
N ASP A 96 2.89 8.43 -13.15
CA ASP A 96 2.02 8.11 -14.28
C ASP A 96 2.73 8.34 -15.63
N ALA A 97 2.01 8.12 -16.73
CA ALA A 97 2.53 8.26 -18.09
C ALA A 97 2.93 9.71 -18.46
N ARG A 98 2.52 10.71 -17.66
CA ARG A 98 2.91 12.11 -17.83
C ARG A 98 4.08 12.49 -16.92
N GLY A 99 4.63 11.54 -16.16
CA GLY A 99 5.69 11.78 -15.19
C GLY A 99 5.20 12.43 -13.89
N GLU A 100 3.90 12.50 -13.66
CA GLU A 100 3.35 13.04 -12.42
C GLU A 100 3.23 11.95 -11.36
N PRO A 101 3.31 12.26 -10.05
CA PRO A 101 3.12 11.23 -9.02
C PRO A 101 1.80 10.49 -9.19
N LEU A 102 1.77 9.17 -8.95
CA LEU A 102 0.53 8.41 -9.06
C LEU A 102 -0.59 9.00 -8.16
N CYS A 103 -1.84 8.83 -8.57
CA CYS A 103 -2.99 9.23 -7.76
C CYS A 103 -4.18 8.30 -7.93
N ALA A 104 -5.26 8.60 -7.21
CA ALA A 104 -6.52 7.87 -7.23
C ALA A 104 -6.33 6.39 -6.82
N ALA A 105 -7.18 5.50 -7.30
CA ALA A 105 -7.08 4.08 -6.99
C ALA A 105 -6.13 3.37 -7.97
N VAL A 106 -5.14 2.67 -7.42
CA VAL A 106 -4.13 1.92 -8.17
C VAL A 106 -4.46 0.44 -8.08
N ARG A 107 -4.73 -0.14 -9.25
CA ARG A 107 -5.06 -1.56 -9.45
C ARG A 107 -4.20 -2.12 -10.58
N PRO A 108 -4.15 -3.45 -10.79
CA PRO A 108 -3.56 -3.99 -12.02
C PRO A 108 -4.16 -3.31 -13.27
N PRO A 109 -3.33 -3.01 -14.28
CA PRO A 109 -1.92 -3.38 -14.42
C PRO A 109 -0.92 -2.40 -13.79
N GLN A 110 -1.36 -1.31 -13.15
CA GLN A 110 -0.48 -0.26 -12.61
C GLN A 110 0.34 -0.72 -11.39
N ILE A 111 -0.19 -1.71 -10.66
CA ILE A 111 0.51 -2.40 -9.58
C ILE A 111 0.47 -3.91 -9.83
N ARG A 112 1.57 -4.58 -9.54
CA ARG A 112 1.68 -6.04 -9.45
C ARG A 112 1.87 -6.43 -8.00
N TRP A 113 0.94 -7.22 -7.49
CA TRP A 113 1.07 -7.87 -6.19
C TRP A 113 1.61 -9.29 -6.36
N THR A 114 2.53 -9.69 -5.49
CA THR A 114 3.09 -11.04 -5.44
C THR A 114 3.24 -11.47 -3.99
N LEU A 115 2.70 -12.63 -3.64
CA LEU A 115 3.00 -13.25 -2.35
C LEU A 115 4.35 -13.97 -2.44
N VAL A 116 5.33 -13.50 -1.68
CA VAL A 116 6.65 -14.12 -1.55
C VAL A 116 6.73 -14.82 -0.20
N ARG A 117 7.21 -16.07 -0.19
CA ARG A 117 7.43 -16.80 1.07
C ARG A 117 8.63 -16.22 1.81
N GLY A 118 8.56 -16.16 3.13
CA GLY A 118 9.73 -15.93 3.98
C GLY A 118 10.77 -17.02 3.70
N SER A 119 12.05 -16.62 3.69
CA SER A 119 13.19 -17.53 3.57
C SER A 119 13.43 -18.33 4.84
#